data_AF-A0A3Q0KPG0-F1
#
_entry.id   AF-A0A3Q0KPG0-F1
#
_cell.length_a   1.000
_cell.length_b   1.000
_cell.length_c   1.000
_cell.angle_alpha   90.00
_cell.angle_beta   90.00
_cell.angle_gamma   90.00
#
_symmetry.space_group_name_H-M   'P 1'
#
loop_
_entity.id
_entity.type
_entity.pdbx_description
1 polymer ?
#
loop_
_entity_poly.entity_id
_entity_poly.type
_entity_poly.pdbx_seq_one_letter_code
_entity_poly.pdbx_strand_id
1 'polypeptide(L)'
;MQMTCIMCQIKSLFSALAFLCFSCVIASYNVTDDIIFDFKWLGNSKQPGEKSDVVKIRTIIGEDYECVIPTLFHNIEEDEAKNSDPVDEETLLQPLFTEQPCNVRSEAYWSYELCHNRYIKQFHEEKKLEKNPPVQEFYLGHYYPDPKMKKERPSKDNPPKTVTLGEHSYPYYGINYVDGTLCDLNQEHRTATVMYICHESVTGQIVDVSEIRTCQYQMVFATKFLCSNPLYKQKRVHTNPISCHSKNSSPSKPSALVAMEAERKKFQSRSFTDLAAILSNAFKSKVKISAKHGKDVVFYQVNPAEDPNDESTSTIDNTQINVNDDTKNSHDSSSFSDLNFVNQVASSLKTPSSSSSTSSTINPSIMKSVDDNQVMEFLQGKLCLTGNLGWWTYEICFNKFVRQYHLDANTKQLQEIRLGNWDLDTHVKWFGENNLKKQKPSSSSNRQISLYYGRGDLCTETNKLREVVVKIKCLHSTSKDIFLSFSEPTKCVYSMSVESAMFCDLIPLADENDILPLDKV
;
A
#
# COMPACT_ATOMS: atom_id res chain seq x y z
N MET A 1 14.97 -62.64 -58.56
CA MET A 1 14.66 -63.07 -57.17
C MET A 1 15.27 -62.12 -56.12
N GLN A 2 15.28 -60.80 -56.37
CA GLN A 2 15.93 -59.80 -55.48
C GLN A 2 14.94 -58.79 -54.87
N MET A 3 13.69 -58.74 -55.33
CA MET A 3 12.72 -57.74 -54.86
C MET A 3 12.14 -58.05 -53.47
N THR A 4 12.21 -59.30 -53.02
CA THR A 4 11.72 -59.72 -51.69
C THR A 4 12.62 -59.31 -50.54
N CYS A 5 13.88 -58.94 -50.78
CA CYS A 5 14.82 -58.60 -49.70
C CYS A 5 14.60 -57.17 -49.15
N ILE A 6 14.20 -56.22 -50.01
CA ILE A 6 14.01 -54.81 -49.64
C ILE A 6 12.79 -54.63 -48.70
N MET A 7 11.70 -55.37 -48.95
CA MET A 7 10.51 -55.34 -48.09
C MET A 7 10.78 -55.87 -46.67
N CYS A 8 11.75 -56.78 -46.50
CA CYS A 8 12.11 -57.32 -45.19
C CYS A 8 12.92 -56.29 -44.36
N GLN A 9 13.82 -55.54 -45.02
CA GLN A 9 14.61 -54.48 -44.38
C GLN A 9 13.73 -53.31 -43.94
N ILE A 10 12.74 -52.93 -44.76
CA ILE A 10 11.81 -51.84 -44.43
C ILE A 10 10.95 -52.20 -43.21
N LYS A 11 10.44 -53.43 -43.10
CA LYS A 11 9.67 -53.87 -41.92
C LYS A 11 10.51 -53.90 -40.64
N SER A 12 11.79 -54.28 -40.73
CA SER A 12 12.71 -54.24 -39.60
C SER A 12 12.95 -52.81 -39.11
N LEU A 13 13.13 -51.85 -40.04
CA LEU A 13 13.26 -50.43 -39.72
C LEU A 13 12.00 -49.84 -39.08
N PHE A 14 10.80 -50.19 -39.56
CA PHE A 14 9.55 -49.75 -38.94
C PHE A 14 9.33 -50.36 -37.55
N SER A 15 9.72 -51.62 -37.34
CA SER A 15 9.64 -52.24 -36.01
C SER A 15 10.65 -51.60 -35.04
N ALA A 16 11.87 -51.29 -35.50
CA ALA A 16 12.87 -50.60 -34.68
C ALA A 16 12.46 -49.16 -34.36
N LEU A 17 11.86 -48.43 -35.32
CA LEU A 17 11.28 -47.12 -35.07
C LEU A 17 10.08 -47.19 -34.12
N ALA A 18 9.22 -48.20 -34.25
CA ALA A 18 8.10 -48.40 -33.34
C ALA A 18 8.57 -48.68 -31.91
N PHE A 19 9.62 -49.48 -31.72
CA PHE A 19 10.22 -49.71 -30.40
C PHE A 19 10.91 -48.46 -29.84
N LEU A 20 11.58 -47.66 -30.68
CA LEU A 20 12.16 -46.38 -30.27
C LEU A 20 11.08 -45.34 -29.92
N CYS A 21 9.94 -45.35 -30.63
CA CYS A 21 8.78 -44.50 -30.32
C CYS A 21 8.01 -44.97 -29.08
N PHE A 22 7.93 -46.27 -28.80
CA PHE A 22 7.25 -46.80 -27.60
C PHE A 22 8.06 -46.63 -26.32
N SER A 23 9.39 -46.52 -26.40
CA SER A 23 10.22 -46.08 -25.26
C SER A 23 10.14 -44.58 -24.99
N CYS A 24 9.47 -43.81 -25.85
CA CYS A 24 8.98 -42.48 -25.50
C CYS A 24 7.69 -42.64 -24.67
N VAL A 25 7.79 -43.36 -23.55
CA VAL A 25 6.84 -43.19 -22.45
C VAL A 25 7.08 -41.77 -21.99
N ILE A 26 6.35 -40.84 -22.61
CA ILE A 26 6.17 -39.49 -22.11
C ILE A 26 5.62 -39.72 -20.72
N ALA A 27 6.49 -39.62 -19.71
CA ALA A 27 6.07 -39.51 -18.32
C ALA A 27 5.05 -38.38 -18.34
N SER A 28 3.78 -38.78 -18.27
CA SER A 28 2.66 -37.86 -18.38
C SER A 28 2.60 -37.21 -17.03
N TYR A 29 3.43 -36.19 -16.83
CA TYR A 29 3.34 -35.39 -15.63
C TYR A 29 1.95 -34.76 -15.68
N ASN A 30 1.05 -35.14 -14.78
CA ASN A 30 -0.19 -34.40 -14.52
C ASN A 30 0.20 -33.06 -13.87
N VAL A 31 0.83 -32.19 -14.66
CA VAL A 31 1.11 -30.80 -14.32
C VAL A 31 -0.09 -30.05 -14.87
N THR A 32 -1.09 -29.83 -14.02
CA THR A 32 -2.16 -28.88 -14.30
C THR A 32 -1.82 -27.56 -13.59
N ASP A 33 -2.20 -26.43 -14.19
CA ASP A 33 -1.99 -25.11 -13.58
C ASP A 33 -2.76 -24.94 -12.25
N ASP A 34 -3.70 -25.85 -11.96
CA ASP A 34 -4.47 -25.88 -10.71
C ASP A 34 -3.62 -26.27 -9.49
N ILE A 35 -2.43 -26.83 -9.70
CA ILE A 35 -1.59 -27.38 -8.64
C ILE A 35 -0.33 -26.54 -8.52
N ILE A 36 -0.25 -25.76 -7.44
CA ILE A 36 0.91 -24.91 -7.17
C ILE A 36 2.00 -25.72 -6.47
N PHE A 37 3.24 -25.53 -6.91
CA PHE A 37 4.44 -26.07 -6.28
C PHE A 37 5.34 -24.93 -5.80
N ASP A 38 6.07 -25.14 -4.70
CA ASP A 38 7.07 -24.19 -4.20
C ASP A 38 8.38 -24.90 -3.85
N PHE A 39 9.50 -24.23 -4.11
CA PHE A 39 10.83 -24.80 -3.90
C PHE A 39 11.28 -24.65 -2.45
N LYS A 40 11.50 -25.77 -1.75
CA LYS A 40 12.17 -25.81 -0.44
C LYS A 40 13.65 -26.14 -0.60
N TRP A 41 14.50 -25.16 -0.37
CA TRP A 41 15.96 -25.29 -0.45
C TRP A 41 16.54 -25.79 0.87
N LEU A 42 16.80 -27.10 0.97
CA LEU A 42 17.20 -27.78 2.21
C LEU A 42 18.73 -27.86 2.42
N GLY A 43 19.52 -27.33 1.47
CA GLY A 43 20.97 -27.41 1.50
C GLY A 43 21.48 -28.85 1.43
N ASN A 44 22.53 -29.18 2.21
CA ASN A 44 23.14 -30.51 2.24
C ASN A 44 22.39 -31.54 3.12
N SER A 45 21.27 -31.16 3.75
CA SER A 45 20.52 -32.05 4.64
C SER A 45 19.88 -33.19 3.84
N LYS A 46 20.16 -34.45 4.18
CA LYS A 46 19.55 -35.63 3.53
C LYS A 46 18.23 -35.98 4.22
N GLN A 47 17.11 -35.94 3.51
CA GLN A 47 15.88 -36.60 3.98
C GLN A 47 15.90 -38.10 3.62
N PRO A 48 15.29 -38.97 4.44
CA PRO A 48 15.16 -40.38 4.13
C PRO A 48 14.25 -40.58 2.91
N GLY A 49 14.70 -41.46 2.00
CA GLY A 49 14.15 -41.63 0.67
C GLY A 49 12.73 -42.17 0.65
N GLU A 50 11.78 -41.29 0.34
CA GLU A 50 10.54 -41.70 -0.28
C GLU A 50 10.80 -41.95 -1.78
N LYS A 51 10.09 -42.91 -2.39
CA LYS A 51 10.25 -43.24 -3.82
C LYS A 51 9.62 -42.12 -4.66
N SER A 52 10.39 -41.08 -4.91
CA SER A 52 9.98 -39.90 -5.66
C SER A 52 10.98 -39.60 -6.77
N ASP A 53 10.47 -39.06 -7.89
CA ASP A 53 11.29 -38.71 -9.03
C ASP A 53 12.27 -37.58 -8.66
N VAL A 54 13.56 -37.86 -8.85
CA VAL A 54 14.65 -36.92 -8.57
C VAL A 54 15.02 -36.21 -9.87
N VAL A 55 14.78 -34.91 -9.91
CA VAL A 55 15.16 -34.04 -11.02
C VAL A 55 16.46 -33.32 -10.68
N LYS A 56 17.46 -33.48 -11.54
CA LYS A 56 18.73 -32.74 -11.44
C LYS A 56 18.58 -31.42 -12.17
N ILE A 57 18.82 -30.32 -11.46
CA ILE A 57 18.79 -28.97 -12.03
C ILE A 57 20.15 -28.32 -11.88
N ARG A 58 20.50 -27.48 -12.86
CA ARG A 58 21.71 -26.69 -12.88
C ARG A 58 21.37 -25.25 -13.25
N THR A 59 21.89 -24.29 -12.49
CA THR A 59 21.72 -22.87 -12.80
C THR A 59 22.64 -22.45 -13.94
N ILE A 60 22.37 -21.30 -14.56
CA ILE A 60 23.20 -20.76 -15.64
C ILE A 60 24.67 -20.52 -15.24
N ILE A 61 24.95 -20.32 -13.95
CA ILE A 61 26.29 -20.13 -13.39
C ILE A 61 26.92 -21.43 -12.88
N GLY A 62 26.27 -22.58 -13.10
CA GLY A 62 26.82 -23.90 -12.78
C GLY A 62 26.56 -24.38 -11.36
N GLU A 63 25.59 -23.82 -10.63
CA GLU A 63 25.18 -24.36 -9.33
C GLU A 63 24.27 -25.59 -9.55
N ASP A 64 24.62 -26.71 -8.94
CA ASP A 64 23.98 -28.01 -9.08
C ASP A 64 23.06 -28.34 -7.89
N TYR A 65 21.85 -28.79 -8.20
CA TYR A 65 20.88 -29.26 -7.21
C TYR A 65 20.19 -30.55 -7.63
N GLU A 66 19.85 -31.38 -6.65
CA GLU A 66 18.93 -32.50 -6.81
C GLU A 66 17.61 -32.15 -6.13
N CYS A 67 16.54 -32.08 -6.90
CA CYS A 67 15.21 -31.72 -6.47
C CYS A 67 14.28 -32.92 -6.52
N VAL A 68 13.52 -33.11 -5.45
CA VAL A 68 12.54 -34.17 -5.30
C VAL A 68 11.16 -33.58 -5.57
N ILE A 69 10.49 -34.06 -6.62
CA ILE A 69 9.10 -33.68 -6.90
C ILE A 69 8.19 -34.56 -6.03
N PRO A 70 7.35 -33.99 -5.15
CA PRO A 70 6.47 -34.76 -4.30
C PRO A 70 5.36 -35.43 -5.13
N THR A 71 4.89 -36.60 -4.69
CA THR A 71 3.59 -37.10 -5.12
C THR A 71 2.50 -36.20 -4.54
N LEU A 72 1.54 -35.79 -5.37
CA LEU A 72 0.45 -34.92 -4.97
C LEU A 72 -0.33 -35.51 -3.79
N PHE A 73 -0.33 -34.83 -2.65
CA PHE A 73 -1.26 -35.12 -1.56
C PHE A 73 -2.35 -34.06 -1.61
N HIS A 74 -3.60 -34.47 -1.81
CA HIS A 74 -4.75 -33.58 -1.63
C HIS A 74 -4.83 -33.15 -0.15
N ASN A 75 -4.72 -31.83 0.07
CA ASN A 75 -5.09 -31.03 1.24
C ASN A 75 -4.90 -31.67 2.64
N ILE A 76 -3.68 -31.68 3.17
CA ILE A 76 -3.45 -31.93 4.62
C ILE A 76 -3.71 -30.66 5.46
N GLU A 77 -3.55 -29.44 4.89
CA GLU A 77 -3.78 -28.19 5.65
C GLU A 77 -5.26 -27.93 5.98
N GLU A 78 -6.18 -28.69 5.37
CA GLU A 78 -7.57 -28.76 5.83
C GLU A 78 -7.72 -29.35 7.24
N ASP A 79 -6.67 -29.98 7.78
CA ASP A 79 -6.61 -30.57 9.12
C ASP A 79 -6.07 -29.60 10.20
N GLU A 80 -5.20 -28.64 9.87
CA GLU A 80 -4.71 -27.67 10.87
C GLU A 80 -5.83 -26.74 11.36
N ALA A 81 -6.79 -26.42 10.48
CA ALA A 81 -8.01 -25.70 10.85
C ALA A 81 -8.99 -26.53 11.70
N LYS A 82 -8.84 -27.87 11.79
CA LYS A 82 -9.73 -28.73 12.59
C LYS A 82 -9.47 -28.64 14.10
N ASN A 83 -8.32 -28.13 14.53
CA ASN A 83 -7.87 -28.23 15.93
C ASN A 83 -7.72 -26.89 16.66
N SER A 84 -8.08 -25.76 16.06
CA SER A 84 -8.10 -24.49 16.78
C SER A 84 -9.44 -24.29 17.48
N ASP A 85 -9.44 -24.29 18.82
CA ASP A 85 -10.59 -23.84 19.60
C ASP A 85 -10.97 -22.42 19.16
N PRO A 86 -12.26 -22.14 18.87
CA PRO A 86 -12.70 -20.83 18.39
C PRO A 86 -12.58 -19.80 19.51
N VAL A 87 -11.45 -19.10 19.57
CA VAL A 87 -11.29 -17.89 20.38
C VAL A 87 -12.15 -16.79 19.76
N ASP A 88 -12.98 -16.18 20.59
CA ASP A 88 -13.86 -15.08 20.21
C ASP A 88 -13.06 -13.87 19.71
N GLU A 89 -13.48 -13.28 18.58
CA GLU A 89 -12.76 -12.20 17.90
C GLU A 89 -12.64 -10.95 18.77
N GLU A 90 -13.65 -10.66 19.59
CA GLU A 90 -13.62 -9.53 20.52
C GLU A 90 -12.49 -9.71 21.56
N THR A 91 -12.32 -10.94 22.05
CA THR A 91 -11.23 -11.30 22.98
C THR A 91 -9.86 -11.12 22.35
N LEU A 92 -9.71 -11.49 21.06
CA LEU A 92 -8.47 -11.28 20.31
C LEU A 92 -8.15 -9.79 20.13
N LEU A 93 -9.17 -8.95 19.96
CA LEU A 93 -9.00 -7.52 19.69
C LEU A 93 -8.92 -6.65 20.97
N GLN A 94 -9.26 -7.16 22.16
CA GLN A 94 -9.16 -6.38 23.41
C GLN A 94 -7.80 -5.71 23.65
N PRO A 95 -6.64 -6.36 23.41
CA PRO A 95 -5.35 -5.70 23.56
C PRO A 95 -5.19 -4.49 22.63
N LEU A 96 -5.65 -4.59 21.38
CA LEU A 96 -5.67 -3.46 20.43
C LEU A 96 -6.49 -2.29 20.98
N PHE A 97 -7.72 -2.58 21.44
CA PHE A 97 -8.64 -1.55 21.90
C PHE A 97 -8.15 -0.84 23.17
N THR A 98 -7.28 -1.50 23.94
CA THR A 98 -6.64 -0.93 25.13
C THR A 98 -5.38 -0.13 24.78
N GLU A 99 -4.50 -0.67 23.93
CA GLU A 99 -3.23 -0.05 23.55
C GLU A 99 -3.40 1.14 22.59
N GLN A 100 -4.33 1.02 21.64
CA GLN A 100 -4.60 2.02 20.61
C GLN A 100 -6.11 2.26 20.54
N PRO A 101 -6.71 2.96 21.52
CA PRO A 101 -8.17 3.14 21.56
C PRO A 101 -8.71 3.92 20.36
N CYS A 102 -7.88 4.79 19.78
CA CYS A 102 -8.21 5.54 18.57
C CYS A 102 -7.02 5.60 17.61
N ASN A 103 -7.28 5.45 16.32
CA ASN A 103 -6.32 5.57 15.23
C ASN A 103 -6.82 6.58 14.20
N VAL A 104 -5.91 7.39 13.67
CA VAL A 104 -6.20 8.40 12.66
C VAL A 104 -5.51 8.05 11.35
N ARG A 105 -6.18 8.29 10.22
CA ARG A 105 -5.64 8.27 8.87
C ARG A 105 -5.99 9.57 8.18
N SER A 106 -4.97 10.31 7.74
CA SER A 106 -5.16 11.50 6.92
C SER A 106 -5.02 11.17 5.44
N GLU A 107 -6.02 11.58 4.66
CA GLU A 107 -5.97 11.57 3.19
C GLU A 107 -5.80 12.99 2.64
N ALA A 108 -5.99 13.18 1.32
CA ALA A 108 -5.83 14.47 0.62
C ALA A 108 -6.44 15.67 1.34
N TYR A 109 -7.70 15.45 1.73
CA TYR A 109 -8.64 16.48 2.11
C TYR A 109 -9.24 16.09 3.45
N TRP A 110 -9.83 14.90 3.53
CA TRP A 110 -10.39 14.37 4.76
C TRP A 110 -9.37 13.61 5.60
N SER A 111 -9.47 13.74 6.92
CA SER A 111 -8.88 12.83 7.89
C SER A 111 -9.98 12.00 8.54
N TYR A 112 -9.66 10.75 8.87
CA TYR A 112 -10.57 9.79 9.49
C TYR A 112 -10.00 9.28 10.81
N GLU A 113 -10.79 9.36 11.87
CA GLU A 113 -10.49 8.82 13.19
C GLU A 113 -11.43 7.65 13.47
N LEU A 114 -10.87 6.46 13.71
CA LEU A 114 -11.58 5.32 14.29
C LEU A 114 -11.26 5.25 15.77
N CYS A 115 -12.27 5.36 16.62
CA CYS A 115 -12.18 4.99 18.03
C CYS A 115 -12.91 3.67 18.26
N HIS A 116 -12.16 2.62 18.58
CA HIS A 116 -12.71 1.26 18.74
C HIS A 116 -13.80 1.24 19.82
N ASN A 117 -14.90 0.54 19.54
CA ASN A 117 -16.08 0.46 20.41
C ASN A 117 -16.70 1.82 20.81
N ARG A 118 -16.47 2.88 20.01
CA ARG A 118 -17.03 4.22 20.25
C ARG A 118 -17.64 4.82 19.00
N TYR A 119 -16.82 5.32 18.10
CA TYR A 119 -17.28 6.06 16.93
C TYR A 119 -16.25 6.06 15.79
N ILE A 120 -16.71 6.44 14.61
CA ILE A 120 -15.87 6.83 13.48
C ILE A 120 -16.19 8.27 13.13
N LYS A 121 -15.15 9.08 12.96
CA LYS A 121 -15.25 10.50 12.66
C LYS A 121 -14.41 10.85 11.44
N GLN A 122 -14.97 11.65 10.55
CA GLN A 122 -14.29 12.32 9.46
C GLN A 122 -14.13 13.80 9.82
N PHE A 123 -12.97 14.39 9.57
CA PHE A 123 -12.70 15.80 9.84
C PHE A 123 -11.72 16.44 8.85
N HIS A 124 -11.87 17.75 8.62
CA HIS A 124 -10.97 18.57 7.80
C HIS A 124 -10.70 19.90 8.51
N GLU A 125 -9.44 20.32 8.56
CA GLU A 125 -9.03 21.60 9.14
C GLU A 125 -8.72 22.61 8.02
N GLU A 126 -9.57 23.63 7.83
CA GLU A 126 -9.27 24.71 6.89
C GLU A 126 -8.24 25.67 7.50
N LYS A 127 -7.00 25.69 7.01
CA LYS A 127 -5.96 26.64 7.47
C LYS A 127 -6.28 28.08 7.06
N LYS A 128 -7.21 28.75 7.73
CA LYS A 128 -7.28 30.22 7.74
C LYS A 128 -6.24 30.76 8.71
N LEU A 129 -5.73 31.97 8.48
CA LEU A 129 -4.78 32.70 9.34
C LEU A 129 -5.33 33.03 10.75
N GLU A 130 -6.43 32.41 11.14
CA GLU A 130 -7.10 32.56 12.43
C GLU A 130 -6.52 31.56 13.44
N LYS A 131 -6.53 31.93 14.73
CA LYS A 131 -5.96 31.11 15.81
C LYS A 131 -6.64 29.74 15.99
N ASN A 132 -7.88 29.59 15.51
CA ASN A 132 -8.65 28.35 15.50
C ASN A 132 -9.22 28.15 14.09
N PRO A 133 -8.57 27.39 13.20
CA PRO A 133 -9.15 27.07 11.90
C PRO A 133 -10.52 26.39 12.11
N PRO A 134 -11.57 26.76 11.34
CA PRO A 134 -12.83 26.04 11.41
C PRO A 134 -12.59 24.58 11.01
N VAL A 135 -12.97 23.66 11.90
CA VAL A 135 -12.88 22.22 11.66
C VAL A 135 -14.25 21.75 11.20
N GLN A 136 -14.31 21.22 9.98
CA GLN A 136 -15.50 20.54 9.50
C GLN A 136 -15.44 19.10 10.00
N GLU A 137 -16.46 18.66 10.75
CA GLU A 137 -16.50 17.31 11.33
C GLU A 137 -17.84 16.59 11.06
N PHE A 138 -17.73 15.30 10.75
CA PHE A 138 -18.87 14.41 10.53
C PHE A 138 -18.61 13.07 11.22
N TYR A 139 -19.59 12.57 11.97
CA TYR A 139 -19.55 11.20 12.47
C TYR A 139 -20.02 10.26 11.37
N LEU A 140 -19.22 9.25 11.03
CA LEU A 140 -19.59 8.23 10.04
C LEU A 140 -20.41 7.10 10.68
N GLY A 141 -20.38 7.00 12.01
CA GLY A 141 -21.21 6.11 12.80
C GLY A 141 -20.71 5.97 14.23
N HIS A 142 -21.58 5.47 15.09
CA HIS A 142 -21.38 5.13 16.49
C HIS A 142 -21.53 3.62 16.69
N TYR A 143 -20.78 3.10 17.65
CA TYR A 143 -20.85 1.70 18.03
C TYR A 143 -21.93 1.52 19.11
N TYR A 144 -22.90 0.65 18.82
CA TYR A 144 -23.85 0.15 19.81
C TYR A 144 -23.64 -1.35 20.01
N PRO A 145 -23.35 -1.81 21.23
CA PRO A 145 -23.32 -3.24 21.51
C PRO A 145 -24.70 -3.84 21.26
N ASP A 146 -24.83 -4.77 20.32
CA ASP A 146 -26.08 -5.51 20.10
C ASP A 146 -26.04 -6.86 20.84
N PRO A 147 -26.78 -7.02 21.95
CA PRO A 147 -26.87 -8.29 22.66
C PRO A 147 -27.74 -9.34 21.93
N LYS A 148 -28.52 -8.95 20.90
CA LYS A 148 -29.47 -9.84 20.19
C LYS A 148 -28.91 -10.40 18.87
N MET A 149 -27.80 -9.88 18.35
CA MET A 149 -27.08 -10.51 17.25
C MET A 149 -26.49 -11.83 17.75
N LYS A 150 -27.16 -12.95 17.47
CA LYS A 150 -26.49 -14.25 17.41
C LYS A 150 -25.44 -14.12 16.31
N LYS A 151 -24.20 -13.81 16.68
CA LYS A 151 -23.06 -13.89 15.77
C LYS A 151 -23.02 -15.33 15.27
N GLU A 152 -23.45 -15.58 14.04
CA GLU A 152 -23.09 -16.81 13.36
C GLU A 152 -21.57 -16.83 13.32
N ARG A 153 -20.99 -17.64 14.19
CA ARG A 153 -19.54 -17.66 14.35
C ARG A 153 -18.93 -18.23 13.07
N PRO A 154 -17.89 -17.58 12.52
CA PRO A 154 -17.15 -18.15 11.42
C PRO A 154 -16.67 -19.54 11.83
N SER A 155 -16.98 -20.52 10.99
CA SER A 155 -16.57 -21.91 11.16
C SER A 155 -15.95 -22.39 9.86
N LYS A 156 -15.45 -23.63 9.80
CA LYS A 156 -14.98 -24.19 8.53
C LYS A 156 -16.10 -24.25 7.49
N ASP A 157 -17.32 -24.57 7.91
CA ASP A 157 -18.50 -24.64 7.03
C ASP A 157 -18.99 -23.24 6.60
N ASN A 158 -18.78 -22.23 7.46
CA ASN A 158 -19.10 -20.82 7.19
C ASN A 158 -17.82 -19.96 7.34
N PRO A 159 -16.92 -19.94 6.34
CA PRO A 159 -15.70 -19.16 6.42
C PRO A 159 -15.98 -17.66 6.55
N PRO A 160 -15.08 -16.87 7.16
CA PRO A 160 -15.23 -15.42 7.22
C PRO A 160 -15.34 -14.81 5.82
N LYS A 161 -16.13 -13.74 5.72
CA LYS A 161 -16.18 -12.93 4.50
C LYS A 161 -14.79 -12.35 4.20
N THR A 162 -14.51 -12.10 2.93
CA THR A 162 -13.23 -11.56 2.48
C THR A 162 -13.38 -10.17 1.85
N VAL A 163 -12.36 -9.33 2.02
CA VAL A 163 -12.21 -8.04 1.35
C VAL A 163 -10.98 -8.10 0.46
N THR A 164 -11.09 -7.57 -0.76
CA THR A 164 -9.98 -7.53 -1.71
C THR A 164 -9.23 -6.22 -1.53
N LEU A 165 -7.93 -6.30 -1.20
CA LEU A 165 -7.02 -5.17 -1.16
C LEU A 165 -5.92 -5.40 -2.20
N GLY A 166 -5.99 -4.69 -3.32
CA GLY A 166 -5.09 -4.91 -4.44
C GLY A 166 -5.29 -6.29 -5.05
N GLU A 167 -4.21 -7.06 -5.15
CA GLU A 167 -4.23 -8.42 -5.70
C GLU A 167 -4.53 -9.51 -4.66
N HIS A 168 -4.67 -9.13 -3.39
CA HIS A 168 -4.83 -10.07 -2.28
C HIS A 168 -6.23 -9.99 -1.67
N SER A 169 -6.75 -11.16 -1.28
CA SER A 169 -8.02 -11.30 -0.57
C SER A 169 -7.77 -11.61 0.90
N TYR A 170 -8.37 -10.83 1.79
CA TYR A 170 -8.19 -10.92 3.24
C TYR A 170 -9.51 -11.28 3.91
N PRO A 171 -9.58 -12.38 4.68
CA PRO A 171 -10.73 -12.63 5.55
C PRO A 171 -10.82 -11.55 6.64
N TYR A 172 -12.02 -11.07 6.94
CA TYR A 172 -12.21 -9.97 7.89
C TYR A 172 -13.28 -10.25 8.95
N TYR A 173 -13.09 -9.65 10.13
CA TYR A 173 -14.11 -9.53 11.16
C TYR A 173 -14.76 -8.15 11.07
N GLY A 174 -16.07 -8.11 10.81
CA GLY A 174 -16.81 -6.88 10.53
C GLY A 174 -17.56 -6.35 11.74
N ILE A 175 -17.41 -5.05 12.05
CA ILE A 175 -18.21 -4.34 13.05
C ILE A 175 -18.93 -3.18 12.38
N ASN A 176 -20.25 -3.10 12.61
CA ASN A 176 -21.08 -2.01 12.08
C ASN A 176 -21.11 -0.84 13.06
N TYR A 177 -20.98 0.36 12.50
CA TYR A 177 -21.14 1.65 13.16
C TYR A 177 -22.31 2.37 12.48
N VAL A 178 -23.30 2.78 13.26
CA VAL A 178 -24.58 3.33 12.77
C VAL A 178 -24.90 4.66 13.44
N ASP A 179 -25.98 5.35 13.05
CA ASP A 179 -26.36 6.65 13.63
C ASP A 179 -25.25 7.72 13.55
N GLY A 180 -24.59 7.83 12.41
CA GLY A 180 -23.66 8.93 12.11
C GLY A 180 -24.38 10.27 11.89
N THR A 181 -23.64 11.31 11.51
CA THR A 181 -24.20 12.62 11.16
C THR A 181 -25.16 12.48 9.97
N LEU A 182 -26.31 13.17 10.06
CA LEU A 182 -27.34 13.17 9.02
C LEU A 182 -26.75 13.57 7.66
N CYS A 183 -26.99 12.76 6.65
CA CYS A 183 -26.55 12.99 5.28
C CYS A 183 -27.50 13.97 4.59
N ASP A 184 -26.96 15.07 4.09
CA ASP A 184 -27.68 16.10 3.35
C ASP A 184 -28.24 15.58 2.02
N LEU A 185 -27.56 14.62 1.39
CA LEU A 185 -27.91 14.08 0.06
C LEU A 185 -29.10 13.12 0.08
N ASN A 186 -29.20 12.25 1.08
CA ASN A 186 -30.26 11.23 1.16
C ASN A 186 -31.13 11.32 2.43
N GLN A 187 -30.84 12.26 3.33
CA GLN A 187 -31.53 12.43 4.61
C GLN A 187 -31.50 11.19 5.53
N GLU A 188 -30.55 10.28 5.30
CA GLU A 188 -30.28 9.12 6.16
C GLU A 188 -29.06 9.39 7.05
N HIS A 189 -28.98 8.72 8.20
CA HIS A 189 -27.78 8.79 9.03
C HIS A 189 -26.63 8.04 8.37
N ARG A 190 -25.43 8.64 8.37
CA ARG A 190 -24.22 7.96 7.89
C ARG A 190 -24.01 6.64 8.63
N THR A 191 -23.52 5.64 7.90
CA THR A 191 -23.18 4.33 8.45
C THR A 191 -21.82 3.88 7.94
N ALA A 192 -21.14 3.04 8.72
CA ALA A 192 -19.82 2.55 8.38
C ALA A 192 -19.60 1.12 8.85
N THR A 193 -18.86 0.34 8.07
CA THR A 193 -18.40 -1.00 8.49
C THR A 193 -16.88 -1.00 8.66
N VAL A 194 -16.41 -1.34 9.86
CA VAL A 194 -14.99 -1.59 10.12
C VAL A 194 -14.69 -3.05 9.88
N MET A 195 -13.79 -3.34 8.96
CA MET A 195 -13.33 -4.66 8.58
C MET A 195 -11.93 -4.89 9.15
N TYR A 196 -11.84 -5.60 10.27
CA TYR A 196 -10.57 -5.98 10.86
C TYR A 196 -9.96 -7.14 10.08
N ILE A 197 -8.75 -6.98 9.57
CA ILE A 197 -7.99 -8.01 8.84
C ILE A 197 -6.72 -8.40 9.59
N CYS A 198 -6.33 -9.67 9.48
CA CYS A 198 -5.03 -10.12 9.98
C CYS A 198 -3.90 -9.54 9.13
N HIS A 199 -2.95 -8.89 9.81
CA HIS A 199 -1.68 -8.53 9.21
C HIS A 199 -0.55 -8.57 10.26
N GLU A 200 0.36 -9.55 10.15
CA GLU A 200 1.35 -9.87 11.19
C GLU A 200 2.29 -8.71 11.57
N SER A 201 2.61 -7.81 10.63
CA SER A 201 3.59 -6.74 10.87
C SER A 201 3.01 -5.43 11.42
N VAL A 202 1.71 -5.33 11.68
CA VAL A 202 1.10 -4.06 12.15
C VAL A 202 0.31 -4.30 13.42
N THR A 203 0.52 -3.48 14.45
CA THR A 203 -0.26 -3.58 15.69
C THR A 203 -1.71 -3.14 15.46
N GLY A 204 -1.91 -1.97 14.83
CA GLY A 204 -3.22 -1.44 14.45
C GLY A 204 -3.08 -0.28 13.46
N GLN A 205 -3.74 -0.34 12.31
CA GLN A 205 -3.68 0.71 11.29
C GLN A 205 -4.92 0.71 10.38
N ILE A 206 -5.44 1.91 10.07
CA ILE A 206 -6.44 2.09 9.02
C ILE A 206 -5.73 2.02 7.66
N VAL A 207 -6.01 0.96 6.90
CA VAL A 207 -5.39 0.68 5.59
C VAL A 207 -6.13 1.40 4.46
N ASP A 208 -7.46 1.36 4.49
CA ASP A 208 -8.33 1.92 3.47
C ASP A 208 -9.60 2.49 4.08
N VAL A 209 -10.10 3.59 3.50
CA VAL A 209 -11.40 4.18 3.81
C VAL A 209 -12.09 4.52 2.50
N SER A 210 -13.24 3.91 2.26
CA SER A 210 -13.98 4.09 1.02
C SER A 210 -15.46 4.36 1.29
N GLU A 211 -16.04 5.26 0.50
CA GLU A 211 -17.48 5.48 0.46
C GLU A 211 -18.05 4.59 -0.64
N ILE A 212 -18.71 3.49 -0.26
CA ILE A 212 -19.21 2.47 -1.19
C ILE A 212 -20.57 2.83 -1.80
N ARG A 213 -21.32 3.68 -1.10
CA ARG A 213 -22.59 4.30 -1.50
C ARG A 213 -22.67 5.64 -0.79
N THR A 214 -23.51 6.55 -1.28
CA THR A 214 -23.73 7.86 -0.66
C THR A 214 -23.93 7.73 0.86
N CYS A 215 -23.02 8.32 1.63
CA CYS A 215 -23.02 8.33 3.09
C CYS A 215 -22.90 6.95 3.77
N GLN A 216 -22.46 5.92 3.04
CA GLN A 216 -22.17 4.58 3.57
C GLN A 216 -20.70 4.23 3.33
N TYR A 217 -19.98 3.99 4.42
CA TYR A 217 -18.54 3.86 4.42
C TYR A 217 -18.08 2.44 4.74
N GLN A 218 -16.90 2.11 4.24
CA GLN A 218 -16.15 0.91 4.56
C GLN A 218 -14.76 1.30 4.99
N MET A 219 -14.29 0.74 6.10
CA MET A 219 -12.98 1.01 6.66
C MET A 219 -12.25 -0.30 6.88
N VAL A 220 -11.10 -0.50 6.23
CA VAL A 220 -10.28 -1.68 6.45
C VAL A 220 -9.21 -1.37 7.49
N PHE A 221 -9.20 -2.15 8.57
CA PHE A 221 -8.29 -1.99 9.69
C PHE A 221 -7.39 -3.22 9.84
N ALA A 222 -6.08 -3.06 9.68
CA ALA A 222 -5.13 -4.15 9.78
C ALA A 222 -4.57 -4.28 11.20
N THR A 223 -4.48 -5.51 11.70
CA THR A 223 -3.94 -5.79 13.03
C THR A 223 -3.33 -7.20 13.12
N LYS A 224 -2.23 -7.32 13.88
CA LYS A 224 -1.57 -8.58 14.19
C LYS A 224 -2.39 -9.46 15.13
N PHE A 225 -3.24 -8.87 15.97
CA PHE A 225 -3.94 -9.63 17.03
C PHE A 225 -4.97 -10.61 16.46
N LEU A 226 -5.58 -10.27 15.32
CA LEU A 226 -6.51 -11.17 14.63
C LEU A 226 -5.80 -12.39 14.02
N CYS A 227 -4.48 -12.32 13.79
CA CYS A 227 -3.69 -13.41 13.22
C CYS A 227 -3.52 -14.62 14.14
N SER A 228 -3.83 -14.49 15.43
CA SER A 228 -3.87 -15.63 16.35
C SER A 228 -4.94 -16.65 15.95
N ASN A 229 -5.98 -16.23 15.22
CA ASN A 229 -6.98 -17.12 14.65
C ASN A 229 -6.63 -17.48 13.20
N PRO A 230 -6.35 -18.76 12.89
CA PRO A 230 -6.00 -19.21 11.54
C PRO A 230 -7.07 -18.90 10.48
N LEU A 231 -8.35 -18.82 10.84
CA LEU A 231 -9.44 -18.51 9.90
C LEU A 231 -9.33 -17.11 9.29
N TYR A 232 -8.66 -16.19 9.99
CA TYR A 232 -8.43 -14.82 9.54
C TYR A 232 -7.09 -14.61 8.85
N LYS A 233 -6.17 -15.57 8.90
CA LYS A 233 -4.92 -15.48 8.17
C LYS A 233 -5.21 -15.46 6.67
N GLN A 234 -4.43 -14.65 5.94
CA GLN A 234 -4.48 -14.69 4.47
C GLN A 234 -4.17 -16.12 4.01
N LYS A 235 -5.12 -16.74 3.29
CA LYS A 235 -4.93 -18.06 2.71
C LYS A 235 -3.79 -17.96 1.70
N ARG A 236 -2.64 -18.52 2.03
CA ARG A 236 -1.61 -18.79 1.03
C ARG A 236 -2.17 -19.88 0.13
N VAL A 237 -2.03 -19.72 -1.18
CA VAL A 237 -2.40 -20.82 -2.08
C VAL A 237 -1.53 -22.01 -1.68
N HIS A 238 -2.17 -23.13 -1.37
CA HIS A 238 -1.48 -24.35 -0.95
C HIS A 238 -0.41 -24.70 -1.99
N THR A 239 0.83 -24.89 -1.54
CA THR A 239 1.94 -25.24 -2.43
C THR A 239 2.54 -26.60 -2.07
N ASN A 240 2.71 -27.44 -3.08
CA ASN A 240 3.39 -28.72 -2.96
C ASN A 240 4.91 -28.47 -2.87
N PRO A 241 5.60 -28.88 -1.80
CA PRO A 241 7.00 -28.54 -1.62
C PRO A 241 7.92 -29.40 -2.50
N ILE A 242 8.57 -28.79 -3.48
CA ILE A 242 9.69 -29.39 -4.22
C ILE A 242 10.94 -29.25 -3.36
N SER A 243 11.42 -30.35 -2.79
CA SER A 243 12.59 -30.33 -1.89
C SER A 243 13.89 -30.41 -2.68
N CYS A 244 14.68 -29.34 -2.67
CA CYS A 244 15.95 -29.26 -3.40
C CYS A 244 17.16 -29.28 -2.47
N HIS A 245 18.14 -30.10 -2.83
CA HIS A 245 19.39 -30.29 -2.12
C HIS A 245 20.57 -29.81 -2.95
N SER A 246 21.48 -29.06 -2.32
CA SER A 246 22.70 -28.57 -2.96
C SER A 246 23.70 -29.71 -3.20
N LYS A 247 24.35 -29.69 -4.38
CA LYS A 247 25.39 -30.65 -4.78
C LYS A 247 26.64 -29.93 -5.27
N ASN A 248 27.76 -30.65 -5.33
CA ASN A 248 29.03 -30.14 -5.89
C ASN A 248 29.48 -28.79 -5.31
N SER A 249 29.36 -28.60 -3.99
CA SER A 249 29.71 -27.35 -3.29
C SER A 249 28.89 -26.12 -3.73
N SER A 250 27.73 -26.35 -4.36
CA SER A 250 26.77 -25.28 -4.64
C SER A 250 26.22 -24.68 -3.34
N PRO A 251 25.81 -23.40 -3.35
CA PRO A 251 25.19 -22.79 -2.20
C PRO A 251 23.88 -23.49 -1.83
N SER A 252 23.40 -23.29 -0.61
CA SER A 252 22.15 -23.93 -0.14
C SER A 252 20.94 -23.52 -0.98
N LYS A 253 20.95 -22.29 -1.52
CA LYS A 253 19.93 -21.70 -2.37
C LYS A 253 20.61 -20.98 -3.55
N PRO A 254 20.05 -21.03 -4.77
CA PRO A 254 20.63 -20.39 -5.94
C PRO A 254 20.92 -18.91 -5.73
N SER A 255 22.14 -18.47 -6.08
CA SER A 255 22.57 -17.09 -5.82
C SER A 255 21.69 -16.06 -6.54
N ALA A 256 21.32 -16.34 -7.80
CA ALA A 256 20.43 -15.47 -8.57
C ALA A 256 19.02 -15.38 -7.96
N LEU A 257 18.51 -16.48 -7.39
CA LEU A 257 17.20 -16.49 -6.72
C LEU A 257 17.23 -15.67 -5.43
N VAL A 258 18.30 -15.79 -4.64
CA VAL A 258 18.50 -14.96 -3.45
C VAL A 258 18.52 -13.47 -3.81
N ALA A 259 19.19 -13.10 -4.90
CA ALA A 259 19.21 -11.73 -5.39
C ALA A 259 17.80 -11.24 -5.82
N MET A 260 17.07 -12.03 -6.60
CA MET A 260 15.70 -11.68 -7.03
C MET A 260 14.72 -11.55 -5.85
N GLU A 261 14.80 -12.43 -4.85
CA GLU A 261 13.96 -12.32 -3.66
C GLU A 261 14.29 -11.10 -2.82
N ALA A 262 15.58 -10.74 -2.72
CA ALA A 262 16.01 -9.52 -2.06
C ALA A 262 15.48 -8.27 -2.79
N GLU A 263 15.48 -8.26 -4.13
CA GLU A 263 14.85 -7.22 -4.92
C GLU A 263 13.33 -7.17 -4.72
N ARG A 264 12.64 -8.31 -4.76
CA ARG A 264 11.19 -8.39 -4.49
C ARG A 264 10.85 -7.81 -3.12
N LYS A 265 11.62 -8.14 -2.08
CA LYS A 265 11.44 -7.58 -0.73
C LYS A 265 11.59 -6.06 -0.71
N LYS A 266 12.54 -5.50 -1.47
CA LYS A 266 12.69 -4.04 -1.63
C LYS A 266 11.47 -3.38 -2.30
N PHE A 267 10.79 -4.09 -3.20
CA PHE A 267 9.55 -3.59 -3.81
C PHE A 267 8.32 -3.78 -2.92
N GLN A 268 8.24 -4.89 -2.17
CA GLN A 268 7.12 -5.13 -1.23
C GLN A 268 7.11 -4.15 -0.05
N SER A 269 8.27 -3.71 0.44
CA SER A 269 8.34 -2.65 1.45
C SER A 269 7.82 -1.31 0.94
N ARG A 270 8.00 -1.01 -0.36
CA ARG A 270 7.41 0.15 -1.05
C ARG A 270 5.93 -0.02 -1.36
N SER A 271 5.52 -1.26 -1.65
CA SER A 271 4.18 -1.60 -2.12
C SER A 271 3.06 -1.30 -1.12
N PHE A 272 3.22 -1.42 0.20
CA PHE A 272 2.06 -1.16 1.08
C PHE A 272 1.63 0.32 1.08
N THR A 273 2.59 1.24 0.89
CA THR A 273 2.35 2.67 0.69
C THR A 273 1.98 2.98 -0.76
N ASP A 274 2.67 2.40 -1.75
CA ASP A 274 2.41 2.64 -3.17
C ASP A 274 1.08 2.02 -3.64
N LEU A 275 0.67 0.87 -3.09
CA LEU A 275 -0.59 0.18 -3.39
C LEU A 275 -1.77 0.94 -2.79
N ALA A 276 -1.61 1.53 -1.59
CA ALA A 276 -2.60 2.47 -1.07
C ALA A 276 -2.73 3.70 -2.01
N ALA A 277 -1.64 4.15 -2.63
CA ALA A 277 -1.68 5.23 -3.63
C ALA A 277 -2.39 4.82 -4.92
N ILE A 278 -2.11 3.60 -5.43
CA ILE A 278 -2.75 3.06 -6.65
C ILE A 278 -4.24 2.80 -6.42
N LEU A 279 -4.62 2.20 -5.28
CA LEU A 279 -5.99 1.81 -4.98
C LEU A 279 -6.89 2.97 -4.57
N SER A 280 -6.34 3.97 -3.85
CA SER A 280 -7.08 5.20 -3.55
C SER A 280 -7.49 5.95 -4.82
N ASN A 281 -6.82 5.71 -5.96
CA ASN A 281 -7.14 6.30 -7.26
C ASN A 281 -7.99 5.36 -8.15
N ALA A 282 -7.75 4.05 -8.10
CA ALA A 282 -8.44 3.06 -8.93
C ALA A 282 -9.92 2.89 -8.56
N PHE A 283 -10.30 2.98 -7.27
CA PHE A 283 -11.71 2.88 -6.88
C PHE A 283 -12.51 4.17 -7.02
N LYS A 284 -11.84 5.32 -7.25
CA LYS A 284 -12.52 6.60 -7.50
C LYS A 284 -12.86 6.83 -8.98
N SER A 285 -12.31 6.05 -9.90
CA SER A 285 -12.67 6.12 -11.31
C SER A 285 -13.22 4.77 -11.78
N LYS A 286 -14.50 4.73 -12.17
CA LYS A 286 -15.01 3.61 -12.99
C LYS A 286 -14.08 3.46 -14.20
N VAL A 287 -13.79 2.25 -14.63
CA VAL A 287 -12.80 1.99 -15.69
C VAL A 287 -13.49 1.37 -16.90
N LYS A 288 -13.24 1.92 -18.09
CA LYS A 288 -13.72 1.43 -19.38
C LYS A 288 -12.64 0.56 -20.03
N ILE A 289 -13.00 -0.68 -20.37
CA ILE A 289 -12.12 -1.63 -21.06
C ILE A 289 -12.53 -1.67 -22.54
N SER A 290 -11.59 -1.38 -23.44
CA SER A 290 -11.82 -1.41 -24.90
C SER A 290 -10.90 -2.44 -25.57
N ALA A 291 -11.42 -3.24 -26.50
CA ALA A 291 -10.66 -4.27 -27.20
C ALA A 291 -10.25 -3.80 -28.61
N LYS A 292 -8.95 -3.57 -28.84
CA LYS A 292 -8.38 -3.29 -30.16
C LYS A 292 -7.89 -4.58 -30.81
N HIS A 293 -8.48 -4.95 -31.93
CA HIS A 293 -8.10 -6.16 -32.65
C HIS A 293 -6.94 -5.84 -33.61
N GLY A 294 -5.76 -6.40 -33.34
CA GLY A 294 -4.65 -6.52 -34.29
C GLY A 294 -4.84 -7.73 -35.21
N LYS A 295 -3.91 -7.94 -36.16
CA LYS A 295 -4.00 -9.01 -37.17
C LYS A 295 -4.19 -10.42 -36.57
N ASP A 296 -3.57 -10.71 -35.43
CA ASP A 296 -3.67 -12.00 -34.72
C ASP A 296 -3.74 -11.84 -33.18
N VAL A 297 -3.88 -10.61 -32.66
CA VAL A 297 -3.83 -10.33 -31.22
C VAL A 297 -4.89 -9.29 -30.86
N VAL A 298 -5.69 -9.57 -29.83
CA VAL A 298 -6.63 -8.60 -29.25
C VAL A 298 -5.95 -7.87 -28.10
N PHE A 299 -5.79 -6.56 -28.23
CA PHE A 299 -5.24 -5.67 -27.21
C PHE A 299 -6.36 -5.06 -26.39
N TYR A 300 -6.44 -5.38 -25.10
CA TYR A 300 -7.36 -4.70 -24.19
C TYR A 300 -6.71 -3.42 -23.65
N GLN A 301 -7.33 -2.28 -23.92
CA GLN A 301 -6.93 -0.96 -23.43
C GLN A 301 -7.91 -0.51 -22.35
N VAL A 302 -7.37 -0.30 -21.15
CA VAL A 302 -8.09 0.05 -19.92
C VAL A 302 -7.92 1.56 -19.69
N ASN A 303 -9.02 2.31 -19.80
CA ASN A 303 -9.06 3.77 -19.63
C ASN A 303 -10.01 4.14 -18.49
N PRO A 304 -9.77 5.21 -17.71
CA PRO A 304 -10.77 5.76 -16.79
C PRO A 304 -12.05 6.17 -17.54
N ALA A 305 -13.22 5.99 -16.94
CA ALA A 305 -14.50 6.44 -17.49
C ALA A 305 -14.52 7.98 -17.50
N GLU A 306 -14.91 8.55 -18.64
CA GLU A 306 -14.98 10.01 -18.85
C GLU A 306 -16.08 10.67 -17.99
N ASP A 307 -17.10 9.91 -17.59
CA ASP A 307 -18.16 10.33 -16.67
C ASP A 307 -18.40 9.25 -15.58
N PRO A 308 -18.29 9.58 -14.27
CA PRO A 308 -18.58 8.65 -13.17
C PRO A 308 -20.04 8.15 -13.14
N ASN A 309 -20.98 8.83 -13.80
CA ASN A 309 -22.41 8.45 -13.83
C ASN A 309 -22.84 7.67 -15.07
N ASP A 310 -21.95 7.38 -16.01
CA ASP A 310 -22.29 6.58 -17.18
C ASP A 310 -22.55 5.12 -16.75
N GLU A 311 -23.82 4.68 -16.83
CA GLU A 311 -24.24 3.30 -16.58
C GLU A 311 -23.96 2.38 -17.79
N SER A 312 -23.39 2.89 -18.88
CA SER A 312 -22.85 2.05 -19.96
C SER A 312 -21.54 1.38 -19.54
N THR A 313 -21.60 0.59 -18.46
CA THR A 313 -20.64 -0.49 -18.21
C THR A 313 -20.97 -1.57 -19.23
N SER A 314 -20.56 -1.36 -20.49
CA SER A 314 -21.03 -2.15 -21.61
C SER A 314 -20.62 -3.61 -21.44
N THR A 315 -21.63 -4.43 -21.12
CA THR A 315 -21.73 -5.84 -21.48
C THR A 315 -21.07 -6.08 -22.84
N ILE A 316 -20.22 -7.10 -22.90
CA ILE A 316 -19.45 -7.51 -24.08
C ILE A 316 -20.41 -7.77 -25.24
N ASP A 317 -20.63 -6.78 -26.10
CA ASP A 317 -21.51 -6.92 -27.25
C ASP A 317 -20.69 -7.44 -28.43
N ASN A 318 -20.67 -8.76 -28.58
CA ASN A 318 -20.09 -9.47 -29.71
C ASN A 318 -21.00 -9.32 -30.93
N THR A 319 -21.04 -8.16 -31.58
CA THR A 319 -21.65 -8.09 -32.90
C THR A 319 -21.14 -6.96 -33.81
N GLN A 320 -20.63 -7.40 -34.97
CA GLN A 320 -20.63 -6.74 -36.28
C GLN A 320 -19.47 -5.81 -36.66
N ILE A 321 -18.46 -6.48 -37.19
CA ILE A 321 -17.76 -6.14 -38.44
C ILE A 321 -18.71 -5.44 -39.42
N ASN A 322 -18.41 -4.18 -39.76
CA ASN A 322 -18.68 -3.67 -41.11
C ASN A 322 -17.66 -2.59 -41.47
N VAL A 323 -16.84 -2.95 -42.44
CA VAL A 323 -16.00 -2.08 -43.25
C VAL A 323 -16.92 -1.22 -44.09
N ASN A 324 -16.81 0.11 -44.00
CA ASN A 324 -16.87 0.97 -45.17
C ASN A 324 -16.34 2.38 -44.89
N ASP A 325 -15.64 2.83 -45.92
CA ASP A 325 -14.92 4.07 -46.16
C ASP A 325 -15.86 5.29 -46.30
N ASP A 326 -15.22 6.46 -46.35
CA ASP A 326 -15.69 7.75 -46.89
C ASP A 326 -15.98 8.94 -45.93
N THR A 327 -14.95 9.78 -45.84
CA THR A 327 -14.91 11.22 -46.20
C THR A 327 -15.68 12.28 -45.39
N LYS A 328 -14.88 13.19 -44.79
CA LYS A 328 -15.03 14.67 -44.62
C LYS A 328 -16.44 15.27 -44.43
N ASN A 329 -16.65 16.01 -43.32
CA ASN A 329 -16.74 17.48 -43.37
C ASN A 329 -16.70 18.16 -41.99
N SER A 330 -16.31 19.43 -42.05
CA SER A 330 -16.12 20.46 -41.02
C SER A 330 -17.41 21.12 -40.49
N HIS A 331 -17.35 21.71 -39.27
CA HIS A 331 -17.62 23.13 -38.94
C HIS A 331 -18.20 23.41 -37.52
N ASP A 332 -17.61 24.44 -36.89
CA ASP A 332 -18.21 25.55 -36.11
C ASP A 332 -18.83 25.30 -34.71
N SER A 333 -18.22 25.85 -33.66
CA SER A 333 -18.60 27.12 -32.95
C SER A 333 -19.60 26.87 -31.80
N SER A 334 -19.72 27.58 -30.68
CA SER A 334 -18.95 28.58 -29.92
C SER A 334 -19.79 28.90 -28.65
N SER A 335 -19.14 29.40 -27.60
CA SER A 335 -19.69 30.35 -26.59
C SER A 335 -20.71 29.88 -25.53
N PHE A 336 -20.26 29.78 -24.28
CA PHE A 336 -21.02 30.25 -23.11
C PHE A 336 -20.06 30.99 -22.16
N SER A 337 -20.36 32.27 -21.93
CA SER A 337 -19.63 33.21 -21.07
C SER A 337 -20.55 33.72 -19.96
N ASP A 338 -19.93 33.99 -18.81
CA ASP A 338 -20.27 34.99 -17.77
C ASP A 338 -21.50 34.79 -16.88
N LEU A 339 -21.24 34.73 -15.56
CA LEU A 339 -21.97 35.48 -14.52
C LEU A 339 -21.12 35.62 -13.24
N ASN A 340 -20.73 36.86 -12.94
CA ASN A 340 -20.14 37.35 -11.68
C ASN A 340 -21.24 37.91 -10.77
N PHE A 341 -21.17 37.67 -9.45
CA PHE A 341 -21.79 38.54 -8.46
C PHE A 341 -20.96 38.63 -7.17
N VAL A 342 -20.60 39.86 -6.80
CA VAL A 342 -19.86 40.28 -5.60
C VAL A 342 -20.77 41.20 -4.79
N ASN A 343 -20.81 41.04 -3.46
CA ASN A 343 -21.03 42.07 -2.44
C ASN A 343 -20.77 41.43 -1.05
N GLN A 344 -19.73 41.81 -0.32
CA GLN A 344 -19.70 42.83 0.75
C GLN A 344 -20.75 42.65 1.86
N VAL A 345 -20.30 42.50 3.11
CA VAL A 345 -20.29 43.55 4.15
C VAL A 345 -19.60 43.02 5.42
N ALA A 346 -18.85 43.92 6.06
CA ALA A 346 -18.00 43.73 7.20
C ALA A 346 -18.72 43.81 8.57
N SER A 347 -17.96 43.40 9.60
CA SER A 347 -17.69 44.13 10.85
C SER A 347 -18.07 43.47 12.19
N SER A 348 -17.02 43.31 13.00
CA SER A 348 -16.93 43.54 14.45
C SER A 348 -17.70 42.64 15.43
N LEU A 349 -16.95 41.91 16.27
CA LEU A 349 -16.97 42.06 17.75
C LEU A 349 -15.95 41.13 18.46
N LYS A 350 -14.93 41.78 19.03
CA LYS A 350 -14.25 41.62 20.35
C LYS A 350 -14.01 40.23 20.99
N THR A 351 -12.77 40.10 21.41
CA THR A 351 -12.13 39.21 22.40
C THR A 351 -12.82 39.15 23.77
N PRO A 352 -12.66 38.02 24.50
CA PRO A 352 -11.78 38.06 25.66
C PRO A 352 -10.81 36.85 25.77
N SER A 353 -10.04 36.91 26.84
CA SER A 353 -8.76 36.32 27.17
C SER A 353 -8.76 34.89 27.73
N SER A 354 -7.55 34.31 27.66
CA SER A 354 -6.84 33.42 28.60
C SER A 354 -7.22 31.94 28.73
N SER A 355 -6.16 31.12 28.56
CA SER A 355 -5.94 29.74 29.02
C SER A 355 -6.88 28.68 28.44
N SER A 356 -6.43 27.55 27.90
CA SER A 356 -5.16 26.82 28.04
C SER A 356 -4.90 26.05 26.74
N SER A 357 -3.65 26.04 26.30
CA SER A 357 -3.15 25.28 25.16
C SER A 357 -3.26 23.78 25.41
N THR A 358 -4.29 23.14 24.87
CA THR A 358 -4.28 21.69 24.64
C THR A 358 -3.75 21.47 23.24
N SER A 359 -2.50 21.03 23.14
CA SER A 359 -1.89 20.63 21.88
C SER A 359 -2.74 19.52 21.25
N SER A 360 -3.44 19.82 20.16
CA SER A 360 -4.07 18.82 19.31
C SER A 360 -2.98 18.07 18.56
N THR A 361 -2.71 16.85 19.03
CA THR A 361 -1.78 15.89 18.45
C THR A 361 -2.30 15.42 17.09
N ILE A 362 -1.72 15.92 16.01
CA ILE A 362 -1.93 15.41 14.65
C ILE A 362 -1.15 14.08 14.56
N ASN A 363 -1.84 12.96 14.44
CA ASN A 363 -1.23 11.62 14.49
C ASN A 363 -0.79 11.18 13.08
N PRO A 364 0.51 10.96 12.82
CA PRO A 364 1.07 10.80 11.48
C PRO A 364 0.96 9.36 10.88
N SER A 365 1.14 9.25 9.56
CA SER A 365 0.99 8.00 8.79
C SER A 365 2.15 7.02 9.08
N ILE A 366 1.83 5.78 9.48
CA ILE A 366 2.79 4.74 9.90
C ILE A 366 3.23 3.83 8.74
N MET A 367 4.53 3.58 8.60
CA MET A 367 5.11 2.43 7.87
C MET A 367 5.83 1.45 8.83
N LYS A 368 5.96 0.19 8.40
CA LYS A 368 6.28 -1.03 9.17
C LYS A 368 7.64 -1.14 9.89
N SER A 369 7.59 -2.01 10.90
CA SER A 369 8.62 -2.67 11.69
C SER A 369 9.73 -3.42 10.93
N VAL A 370 10.99 -3.13 11.28
CA VAL A 370 12.10 -4.02 11.75
C VAL A 370 13.44 -3.38 11.39
N ASP A 371 14.28 -3.29 12.42
CA ASP A 371 15.70 -2.95 12.52
C ASP A 371 16.07 -1.46 12.49
N ASP A 372 16.94 -1.09 13.43
CA ASP A 372 17.50 0.27 13.67
C ASP A 372 18.13 0.87 12.39
N ASN A 373 18.37 0.01 11.38
CA ASN A 373 18.95 0.32 10.10
C ASN A 373 18.13 1.31 9.24
N GLN A 374 16.80 1.37 9.30
CA GLN A 374 16.03 2.23 8.38
C GLN A 374 16.19 3.74 8.66
N VAL A 375 16.12 4.14 9.94
CA VAL A 375 16.33 5.54 10.35
C VAL A 375 17.75 5.97 9.98
N MET A 376 18.71 5.07 10.18
CA MET A 376 20.10 5.27 9.81
C MET A 376 20.30 5.36 8.30
N GLU A 377 19.71 4.47 7.51
CA GLU A 377 19.74 4.52 6.05
C GLU A 377 19.09 5.79 5.50
N PHE A 378 18.00 6.26 6.11
CA PHE A 378 17.37 7.52 5.78
C PHE A 378 18.32 8.69 6.04
N LEU A 379 18.87 8.80 7.26
CA LEU A 379 19.80 9.88 7.64
C LEU A 379 21.12 9.85 6.84
N GLN A 380 21.57 8.68 6.42
CA GLN A 380 22.71 8.52 5.50
C GLN A 380 22.36 8.86 4.04
N GLY A 381 21.09 9.19 3.75
CA GLY A 381 20.60 9.49 2.40
C GLY A 381 20.56 8.27 1.46
N LYS A 382 20.67 7.04 1.99
CA LYS A 382 20.55 5.78 1.25
C LYS A 382 19.10 5.41 0.98
N LEU A 383 18.22 5.72 1.93
CA LEU A 383 16.78 5.51 1.85
C LEU A 383 16.06 6.85 1.70
N CYS A 384 15.13 6.92 0.75
CA CYS A 384 14.16 8.01 0.69
C CYS A 384 12.83 7.52 1.25
N LEU A 385 12.14 8.38 1.99
CA LEU A 385 10.85 8.07 2.59
C LEU A 385 9.74 8.66 1.74
N THR A 386 8.69 7.88 1.49
CA THR A 386 7.51 8.30 0.74
C THR A 386 6.30 8.34 1.65
N GLY A 387 5.42 9.32 1.44
CA GLY A 387 4.15 9.43 2.12
C GLY A 387 3.10 10.04 1.21
N ASN A 388 1.89 9.46 1.22
CA ASN A 388 0.80 9.91 0.37
C ASN A 388 -0.05 10.93 1.12
N LEU A 389 -0.37 12.03 0.44
CA LEU A 389 -1.41 12.95 0.87
C LEU A 389 -2.28 13.26 -0.35
N GLY A 390 -3.30 12.42 -0.52
CA GLY A 390 -4.24 12.58 -1.62
C GLY A 390 -3.72 12.18 -2.98
N TRP A 391 -3.92 13.07 -3.96
CA TRP A 391 -3.45 12.86 -5.32
C TRP A 391 -1.93 12.86 -5.43
N TRP A 392 -1.25 13.55 -4.50
CA TRP A 392 0.21 13.67 -4.49
C TRP A 392 0.84 12.62 -3.58
N THR A 393 1.88 11.97 -4.09
CA THR A 393 2.87 11.25 -3.31
C THR A 393 4.03 12.18 -3.01
N TYR A 394 4.41 12.33 -1.75
CA TYR A 394 5.54 13.13 -1.35
C TYR A 394 6.72 12.22 -1.02
N GLU A 395 7.92 12.62 -1.43
CA GLU A 395 9.16 11.89 -1.15
C GLU A 395 10.21 12.83 -0.57
N ILE A 396 10.83 12.38 0.51
CA ILE A 396 12.01 13.02 1.10
C ILE A 396 13.21 12.09 0.98
N CYS A 397 14.27 12.63 0.40
CA CYS A 397 15.61 12.05 0.45
C CYS A 397 16.47 12.96 1.32
N PHE A 398 16.84 12.49 2.52
CA PHE A 398 17.60 13.30 3.48
C PHE A 398 18.91 13.80 2.86
N ASN A 399 19.25 15.07 3.13
CA ASN A 399 20.38 15.79 2.56
C ASN A 399 20.42 15.85 1.02
N LYS A 400 19.29 15.63 0.36
CA LYS A 400 19.19 15.68 -1.11
C LYS A 400 18.04 16.58 -1.55
N PHE A 401 16.81 16.11 -1.42
CA PHE A 401 15.66 16.85 -1.93
C PHE A 401 14.36 16.40 -1.27
N VAL A 402 13.33 17.22 -1.45
CA VAL A 402 11.94 16.85 -1.25
C VAL A 402 11.20 17.09 -2.56
N ARG A 403 10.38 16.15 -2.98
CA ARG A 403 9.51 16.26 -4.15
C ARG A 403 8.10 15.78 -3.86
N GLN A 404 7.17 16.20 -4.69
CA GLN A 404 5.88 15.55 -4.83
C GLN A 404 5.76 15.02 -6.26
N TYR A 405 5.07 13.90 -6.43
CA TYR A 405 4.78 13.35 -7.73
C TYR A 405 3.44 12.62 -7.73
N HIS A 406 2.85 12.45 -8.91
CA HIS A 406 1.76 11.54 -9.14
C HIS A 406 1.88 10.93 -10.53
N LEU A 407 1.26 9.77 -10.74
CA LEU A 407 1.11 9.20 -12.06
C LEU A 407 -0.13 9.84 -12.72
N ASP A 408 0.03 10.42 -13.90
CA ASP A 408 -1.10 10.87 -14.70
C ASP A 408 -1.84 9.65 -15.27
N ALA A 409 -3.12 9.50 -14.92
CA ALA A 409 -3.90 8.32 -15.27
C ALA A 409 -4.10 8.14 -16.80
N ASN A 410 -4.09 9.24 -17.56
CA ASN A 410 -4.35 9.24 -19.00
C ASN A 410 -3.08 8.97 -19.81
N THR A 411 -1.97 9.61 -19.43
CA THR A 411 -0.70 9.55 -20.16
C THR A 411 0.27 8.51 -19.61
N LYS A 412 0.00 7.98 -18.40
CA LYS A 412 0.94 7.16 -17.61
C LYS A 412 2.29 7.83 -17.39
N GLN A 413 2.34 9.16 -17.47
CA GLN A 413 3.55 9.94 -17.20
C GLN A 413 3.61 10.34 -15.73
N LEU A 414 4.81 10.30 -15.16
CA LEU A 414 5.06 10.79 -13.81
C LEU A 414 5.10 12.32 -13.86
N GLN A 415 4.12 12.97 -13.28
CA GLN A 415 4.19 14.40 -13.02
C GLN A 415 4.96 14.62 -11.72
N GLU A 416 6.15 15.20 -11.80
CA GLU A 416 7.01 15.50 -10.65
C GLU A 416 7.13 17.01 -10.46
N ILE A 417 7.10 17.44 -9.19
CA ILE A 417 7.37 18.81 -8.76
C ILE A 417 8.40 18.74 -7.62
N ARG A 418 9.56 19.37 -7.81
CA ARG A 418 10.58 19.55 -6.78
C ARG A 418 10.11 20.61 -5.78
N LEU A 419 9.95 20.24 -4.51
CA LEU A 419 9.53 21.17 -3.46
C LEU A 419 10.71 21.93 -2.85
N GLY A 420 11.87 21.28 -2.77
CA GLY A 420 13.10 21.90 -2.29
C GLY A 420 14.30 20.99 -2.43
N ASN A 421 15.48 21.60 -2.46
CA ASN A 421 16.78 20.95 -2.52
C ASN A 421 17.56 21.28 -1.24
N TRP A 422 18.31 20.31 -0.74
CA TRP A 422 19.22 20.51 0.38
C TRP A 422 20.44 21.29 -0.08
N ASP A 423 20.76 22.35 0.66
CA ASP A 423 21.98 23.13 0.47
C ASP A 423 22.40 23.68 1.83
N LEU A 424 23.60 23.29 2.29
CA LEU A 424 24.07 23.59 3.64
C LEU A 424 24.17 25.11 3.88
N ASP A 425 24.77 25.85 2.96
CA ASP A 425 24.95 27.30 3.08
C ASP A 425 23.61 28.05 3.11
N THR A 426 22.69 27.64 2.23
CA THR A 426 21.32 28.19 2.20
C THR A 426 20.58 27.89 3.50
N HIS A 427 20.71 26.69 4.05
CA HIS A 427 20.10 26.32 5.33
C HIS A 427 20.65 27.13 6.50
N VAL A 428 21.98 27.26 6.62
CA VAL A 428 22.63 28.05 7.69
C VAL A 428 22.18 29.51 7.64
N LYS A 429 22.11 30.08 6.43
CA LYS A 429 21.59 31.45 6.22
C LYS A 429 20.13 31.57 6.66
N TRP A 430 19.27 30.66 6.21
CA TRP A 430 17.85 30.63 6.58
C TRP A 430 17.65 30.49 8.09
N PHE A 431 18.46 29.65 8.75
CA PHE A 431 18.37 29.41 10.18
C PHE A 431 18.76 30.66 10.99
N GLY A 432 19.79 31.38 10.54
CA GLY A 432 20.22 32.65 11.12
C GLY A 432 19.16 33.76 10.99
N GLU A 433 18.56 33.91 9.80
CA GLU A 433 17.54 34.92 9.51
C GLU A 433 16.25 34.69 10.33
N ASN A 434 15.82 33.44 10.47
CA ASN A 434 14.59 33.09 11.21
C ASN A 434 14.76 33.06 12.74
N ASN A 435 15.93 33.45 13.28
CA ASN A 435 16.19 33.58 14.72
C ASN A 435 15.82 32.33 15.56
N LEU A 436 15.92 31.11 15.00
CA LEU A 436 15.59 29.86 15.71
C LEU A 436 16.49 29.62 16.94
N LYS A 437 17.69 30.24 16.99
CA LYS A 437 18.58 30.24 18.15
C LYS A 437 17.95 30.85 19.42
N LYS A 438 17.03 31.82 19.30
CA LYS A 438 16.46 32.57 20.44
C LYS A 438 15.23 31.91 21.07
N GLN A 439 14.62 30.93 20.40
CA GLN A 439 13.40 30.25 20.88
C GLN A 439 13.69 28.92 21.59
N LYS A 440 14.93 28.64 22.04
CA LYS A 440 15.30 27.41 22.77
C LYS A 440 15.16 27.61 24.30
N PRO A 441 14.03 27.27 24.95
CA PRO A 441 14.00 27.09 26.40
C PRO A 441 14.86 25.88 26.79
N SER A 442 15.65 26.01 27.85
CA SER A 442 16.65 25.01 28.28
C SER A 442 16.04 23.71 28.85
N SER A 443 14.72 23.63 28.97
CA SER A 443 14.01 22.50 29.56
C SER A 443 12.63 22.31 28.92
N SER A 444 12.54 21.53 27.85
CA SER A 444 11.25 21.06 27.36
C SER A 444 11.43 19.84 26.46
N SER A 445 10.65 18.80 26.73
CA SER A 445 10.53 17.50 26.07
C SER A 445 10.17 17.54 24.57
N ASN A 446 10.19 18.72 23.94
CA ASN A 446 9.80 18.96 22.54
C ASN A 446 10.98 19.49 21.69
N ARG A 447 12.19 18.97 21.88
CA ARG A 447 13.29 19.28 20.94
C ARG A 447 12.97 18.66 19.58
N GLN A 448 13.06 19.48 18.53
CA GLN A 448 12.95 19.07 17.14
C GLN A 448 14.08 19.74 16.34
N ILE A 449 14.49 19.11 15.25
CA ILE A 449 15.43 19.66 14.28
C ILE A 449 14.62 20.27 13.13
N SER A 450 14.94 21.49 12.70
CA SER A 450 14.28 22.14 11.56
C SER A 450 15.26 22.40 10.42
N LEU A 451 15.14 21.65 9.33
CA LEU A 451 16.01 21.72 8.16
C LEU A 451 15.29 22.39 6.99
N TYR A 452 15.97 23.33 6.34
CA TYR A 452 15.41 24.09 5.23
C TYR A 452 15.90 23.55 3.89
N TYR A 453 14.94 23.26 3.02
CA TYR A 453 15.17 22.81 1.65
C TYR A 453 14.56 23.87 0.73
N GLY A 454 15.40 24.60 0.01
CA GLY A 454 14.99 25.73 -0.83
C GLY A 454 15.18 25.45 -2.32
N ARG A 455 14.89 26.46 -3.15
CA ARG A 455 15.10 26.40 -4.62
C ARG A 455 14.42 25.19 -5.27
N GLY A 456 13.18 24.89 -4.88
CA GLY A 456 12.31 23.98 -5.63
C GLY A 456 11.86 24.58 -6.96
N ASP A 457 10.97 23.88 -7.65
CA ASP A 457 10.43 24.33 -8.94
C ASP A 457 9.61 25.61 -8.79
N LEU A 458 9.58 26.42 -9.86
CA LEU A 458 8.84 27.67 -9.91
C LEU A 458 7.35 27.42 -9.69
N CYS A 459 6.77 28.10 -8.70
CA CYS A 459 5.35 28.12 -8.46
C CYS A 459 4.69 29.10 -9.44
N THR A 460 3.86 28.59 -10.33
CA THR A 460 3.15 29.41 -11.33
C THR A 460 2.23 30.45 -10.70
N GLU A 461 1.67 30.16 -9.53
CA GLU A 461 0.70 31.03 -8.85
C GLU A 461 1.37 32.16 -8.06
N THR A 462 2.48 31.89 -7.38
CA THR A 462 3.17 32.90 -6.56
C THR A 462 4.37 33.53 -7.26
N ASN A 463 4.77 32.96 -8.41
CA ASN A 463 6.00 33.28 -9.13
C ASN A 463 7.27 33.23 -8.25
N LYS A 464 7.24 32.40 -7.20
CA LYS A 464 8.37 32.12 -6.31
C LYS A 464 8.79 30.67 -6.44
N LEU A 465 10.06 30.38 -6.15
CA LEU A 465 10.53 29.00 -6.06
C LEU A 465 9.90 28.34 -4.83
N ARG A 466 9.51 27.08 -4.97
CA ARG A 466 9.00 26.29 -3.84
C ARG A 466 10.09 26.11 -2.78
N GLU A 467 9.64 26.00 -1.54
CA GLU A 467 10.50 25.75 -0.38
C GLU A 467 9.79 24.85 0.63
N VAL A 468 10.55 24.06 1.39
CA VAL A 468 10.01 23.17 2.42
C VAL A 468 10.89 23.15 3.66
N VAL A 469 10.24 23.21 4.83
CA VAL A 469 10.88 23.00 6.13
C VAL A 469 10.59 21.58 6.60
N VAL A 470 11.64 20.77 6.67
CA VAL A 470 11.62 19.41 7.18
C VAL A 470 11.90 19.43 8.68
N LYS A 471 10.98 18.89 9.49
CA LYS A 471 11.07 18.84 10.94
C LYS A 471 11.30 17.41 11.40
N ILE A 472 12.46 17.10 11.98
CA ILE A 472 12.69 15.80 12.63
C ILE A 472 12.26 15.91 14.08
N LYS A 473 11.33 15.06 14.52
CA LYS A 473 10.79 15.08 15.89
C LYS A 473 10.91 13.73 16.60
N CYS A 474 11.17 13.78 17.90
CA CYS A 474 11.08 12.63 18.79
C CYS A 474 9.61 12.31 19.05
N LEU A 475 9.19 11.10 18.69
CA LEU A 475 7.88 10.56 19.06
C LEU A 475 8.05 9.64 20.25
N HIS A 476 7.55 10.02 21.42
CA HIS A 476 7.59 9.19 22.63
C HIS A 476 6.56 8.05 22.51
N SER A 477 6.92 7.01 21.75
CA SER A 477 6.10 5.83 21.46
C SER A 477 6.92 4.56 21.69
N THR A 478 6.24 3.44 21.93
CA THR A 478 6.89 2.11 21.95
C THR A 478 7.25 1.63 20.55
N SER A 479 6.68 2.23 19.50
CA SER A 479 7.03 1.93 18.12
C SER A 479 8.30 2.67 17.65
N LYS A 480 9.18 1.94 16.96
CA LYS A 480 10.37 2.48 16.27
C LYS A 480 10.07 2.94 14.84
N ASP A 481 8.82 2.88 14.41
CA ASP A 481 8.41 3.24 13.06
C ASP A 481 8.71 4.72 12.76
N ILE A 482 8.85 5.03 11.46
CA ILE A 482 8.96 6.40 10.99
C ILE A 482 7.59 6.86 10.51
N PHE A 483 7.20 8.04 10.96
CA PHE A 483 5.92 8.64 10.66
C PHE A 483 6.12 9.95 9.89
N LEU A 484 5.38 10.10 8.79
CA LEU A 484 5.44 11.29 7.95
C LEU A 484 4.15 12.11 8.07
N SER A 485 4.30 13.43 8.20
CA SER A 485 3.21 14.39 8.06
C SER A 485 3.61 15.50 7.09
N PHE A 486 2.63 15.98 6.33
CA PHE A 486 2.83 16.96 5.27
C PHE A 486 1.82 18.08 5.39
N SER A 487 2.24 19.29 5.06
CA SER A 487 1.31 20.40 4.89
C SER A 487 1.88 21.49 3.99
N GLU A 488 0.98 22.26 3.38
CA GLU A 488 1.29 23.48 2.62
C GLU A 488 0.65 24.68 3.33
N PRO A 489 1.28 25.26 4.38
CA PRO A 489 0.67 26.34 5.16
C PRO A 489 0.37 27.60 4.34
N THR A 490 1.21 27.89 3.36
CA THR A 490 1.01 28.97 2.38
C THR A 490 1.35 28.42 1.01
N LYS A 491 0.68 28.92 -0.03
CA LYS A 491 0.85 28.40 -1.39
C LYS A 491 2.32 28.30 -1.78
N CYS A 492 2.75 27.10 -2.18
CA CYS A 492 4.11 26.74 -2.59
C CYS A 492 5.19 26.80 -1.49
N VAL A 493 4.79 26.90 -0.22
CA VAL A 493 5.65 26.81 0.96
C VAL A 493 5.16 25.63 1.79
N TYR A 494 6.00 24.64 1.99
CA TYR A 494 5.62 23.37 2.60
C TYR A 494 6.26 23.19 3.98
N SER A 495 5.64 22.39 4.83
CA SER A 495 6.25 21.88 6.05
C SER A 495 6.00 20.39 6.14
N MET A 496 7.07 19.63 6.33
CA MET A 496 7.07 18.18 6.46
C MET A 496 7.60 17.81 7.83
N SER A 497 6.98 16.86 8.55
CA SER A 497 7.56 16.30 9.78
C SER A 497 7.87 14.82 9.60
N VAL A 498 9.04 14.42 10.10
CA VAL A 498 9.52 13.04 10.17
C VAL A 498 9.66 12.70 11.65
N GLU A 499 8.82 11.80 12.15
CA GLU A 499 8.70 11.51 13.58
C GLU A 499 9.00 10.03 13.85
N SER A 500 9.75 9.74 14.90
CA SER A 500 10.10 8.38 15.32
C SER A 500 10.65 8.41 16.75
N ALA A 501 10.45 7.33 17.50
CA ALA A 501 11.11 7.15 18.80
C ALA A 501 12.65 7.11 18.67
N MET A 502 13.16 6.70 17.51
CA MET A 502 14.60 6.64 17.25
C MET A 502 15.27 8.03 17.18
N PHE A 503 14.52 9.09 16.87
CA PHE A 503 15.08 10.43 16.84
C PHE A 503 15.32 11.03 18.23
N CYS A 504 14.79 10.42 19.30
CA CYS A 504 14.92 10.93 20.66
C CYS A 504 16.37 10.98 21.13
N ASP A 505 17.19 10.01 20.73
CA ASP A 505 18.63 9.96 21.06
C ASP A 505 19.49 10.79 20.09
N LEU A 506 18.99 11.04 18.87
CA LEU A 506 19.73 11.74 17.81
C LEU A 506 19.56 13.26 17.89
N ILE A 507 18.35 13.75 18.17
CA ILE A 507 18.04 15.18 18.23
C ILE A 507 18.98 15.95 19.19
N PRO A 508 19.33 15.44 20.38
CA PRO A 508 20.28 16.10 21.28
C PRO A 508 21.71 16.25 20.72
N LEU A 509 22.09 15.46 19.71
CA LEU A 509 23.41 15.50 19.09
C LEU A 509 23.55 16.58 18.01
N ALA A 510 22.43 17.18 17.59
CA ALA A 510 22.45 18.23 16.58
C ALA A 510 23.22 19.47 17.06
N ASP A 511 23.91 20.12 16.11
CA ASP A 511 24.68 21.32 16.40
C ASP A 511 23.79 22.57 16.64
N GLU A 512 24.41 23.72 16.75
CA GLU A 512 23.70 24.99 16.98
C GLU A 512 22.80 25.43 15.82
N ASN A 513 22.93 24.82 14.64
CA ASN A 513 22.13 25.05 13.44
C ASN A 513 21.15 23.90 13.16
N ASP A 514 20.92 23.01 14.14
CA ASP A 514 20.09 21.81 14.03
C ASP A 514 20.61 20.77 13.01
N ILE A 515 21.91 20.76 12.70
CA ILE A 515 22.51 19.78 11.79
C ILE A 515 22.99 18.56 12.59
N LEU A 516 22.61 17.36 12.16
CA LEU A 516 23.08 16.10 12.76
C LEU A 516 24.51 15.76 12.29
N PRO A 517 25.42 15.37 13.20
CA PRO A 517 26.75 14.91 12.83
C PRO A 517 26.70 13.46 12.30
N LEU A 518 26.37 13.30 11.02
CA LEU A 518 26.20 11.99 10.38
C LEU A 518 27.47 11.12 10.34
N ASP A 519 28.64 11.69 10.58
CA ASP A 519 29.92 10.97 10.73
C ASP A 519 30.05 10.25 12.09
N LYS A 520 29.25 10.65 13.08
CA LYS A 520 29.25 10.12 14.45
C LYS A 520 28.11 9.14 14.73
N VAL A 521 27.24 8.90 13.75
CA VAL A 521 26.07 8.01 13.84
C VAL A 521 26.23 6.88 12.82
#